data_AF-A0A497CMG4-F1
#
_entry.id   AF-A0A497CMG4-F1
#
_cell.length_a   1.000
_cell.length_b   1.000
_cell.length_c   1.000
_cell.angle_alpha   90.00
_cell.angle_beta   90.00
_cell.angle_gamma   90.00
#
_symmetry.space_group_name_H-M   'P 1'
#
loop_
_entity.id
_entity.type
_entity.pdbx_description
1 polymer ?
#
loop_
_entity_poly.entity_id
_entity_poly.type
_entity_poly.pdbx_seq_one_letter_code
_entity_poly.pdbx_strand_id
1 'polypeptide(L)' 'MNGYFDDDGNKLNPDLIPKPDLCLSCTKNEDPNEEILCNLNRLDQDGDSEFICYAYELI' A
#
# COMPACT_ATOMS: atom_id res chain seq x y z
N MET A 1 18.06 5.92 6.61
CA MET A 1 16.80 6.69 6.48
C MET A 1 15.69 5.67 6.67
N ASN A 2 14.82 5.84 7.67
CA ASN A 2 13.74 4.88 7.95
C ASN A 2 12.40 5.56 7.64
N GLY A 3 11.54 4.93 6.84
CA GLY A 3 10.23 5.44 6.43
C GLY A 3 9.99 5.39 4.92
N TYR A 4 8.82 5.84 4.50
CA TYR A 4 8.43 5.99 3.10
C TYR A 4 8.73 7.42 2.64
N PHE A 5 9.27 7.56 1.44
CA PHE A 5 9.66 8.84 0.87
C PHE A 5 9.28 8.86 -0.61
N ASP A 6 8.89 10.02 -1.12
CA ASP A 6 8.77 10.25 -2.55
C ASP A 6 10.13 10.53 -3.20
N ASP A 7 10.12 10.69 -4.51
CA ASP A 7 11.27 10.91 -5.38
C ASP A 7 12.00 12.24 -5.09
N ASP A 8 11.30 13.19 -4.46
CA ASP A 8 11.81 14.49 -4.03
C ASP A 8 12.36 14.46 -2.58
N GLY A 9 12.24 13.33 -1.89
CA GLY A 9 12.71 13.12 -0.53
C GLY A 9 11.75 13.60 0.56
N ASN A 10 10.50 13.96 0.22
CA ASN A 10 9.48 14.26 1.21
C ASN A 10 9.05 12.96 1.91
N LYS A 11 8.86 13.04 3.23
CA LYS A 11 8.42 11.89 4.02
C LYS A 11 6.92 11.68 3.85
N LEU A 12 6.53 10.46 3.51
CA LEU A 12 5.14 10.05 3.36
C LEU A 12 4.66 9.27 4.59
N ASN A 13 3.36 9.31 4.86
CA ASN A 13 2.71 8.52 5.90
C ASN A 13 1.61 7.63 5.28
N PRO A 14 1.84 6.31 5.13
CA PRO A 14 0.85 5.40 4.54
C PRO A 14 -0.42 5.26 5.39
N ASP A 15 -0.41 5.68 6.66
CA ASP A 15 -1.61 5.67 7.52
C ASP A 15 -2.62 6.77 7.13
N LEU A 16 -2.21 7.76 6.33
CA LEU A 16 -3.10 8.83 5.85
C LEU A 16 -3.89 8.42 4.60
N ILE A 17 -3.46 7.37 3.92
CA ILE A 17 -4.16 6.80 2.76
C ILE A 17 -5.00 5.65 3.31
N PRO A 18 -6.31 5.52 3.03
CA PRO A 18 -7.07 4.35 3.48
C PRO A 18 -6.59 3.07 2.76
N LYS A 19 -6.79 1.90 3.37
CA LYS A 19 -6.66 0.63 2.63
C LYS A 19 -7.83 0.50 1.66
N PRO A 20 -7.61 0.20 0.37
CA PRO A 20 -8.70 -0.13 -0.55
C PRO A 20 -9.49 -1.34 -0.06
N ASP A 21 -10.81 -1.37 -0.31
CA ASP A 21 -11.68 -2.48 0.11
C ASP A 21 -11.18 -3.85 -0.38
N LEU A 22 -10.60 -3.89 -1.60
CA LEU A 22 -9.97 -5.09 -2.16
C LEU A 22 -8.88 -5.65 -1.24
N CYS A 23 -8.09 -4.80 -0.57
CA CYS A 23 -7.05 -5.26 0.35
C CYS A 23 -7.64 -5.95 1.58
N LEU A 24 -8.83 -5.56 2.04
CA LEU A 24 -9.45 -6.13 3.25
C LEU A 24 -9.82 -7.61 3.08
N SER A 25 -10.03 -8.07 1.84
CA SER A 25 -10.30 -9.48 1.51
C SER A 25 -9.06 -10.26 1.06
N CYS A 26 -7.87 -9.67 1.16
CA CYS A 26 -6.62 -10.31 0.73
C CYS A 26 -6.05 -11.22 1.83
N THR A 27 -5.60 -12.43 1.48
CA THR A 27 -4.94 -13.38 2.40
C THR A 27 -3.71 -12.78 3.08
N LYS A 28 -3.05 -11.84 2.40
CA LYS A 28 -1.81 -11.18 2.81
C LYS A 28 -2.02 -9.87 3.58
N ASN A 29 -3.27 -9.44 3.78
CA ASN A 29 -3.57 -8.11 4.35
C ASN A 29 -2.94 -7.86 5.73
N GLU A 30 -2.87 -8.93 6.54
CA GLU A 30 -2.34 -8.91 7.90
C GLU A 30 -0.96 -9.59 7.98
N ASP A 31 -0.31 -9.90 6.85
CA ASP A 31 1.04 -10.48 6.83
C ASP A 31 2.07 -9.35 7.06
N PRO A 32 2.81 -9.35 8.17
CA PRO A 32 3.82 -8.32 8.45
C PRO A 32 4.96 -8.32 7.42
N ASN A 33 5.18 -9.43 6.70
CA ASN A 33 6.18 -9.49 5.63
C ASN A 33 5.75 -8.70 4.38
N GLU A 34 4.45 -8.48 4.21
CA GLU A 34 3.85 -7.78 3.06
C GLU A 34 3.54 -6.30 3.36
N GLU A 35 3.63 -5.88 4.63
CA GLU A 35 3.27 -4.53 5.08
C GLU A 35 3.98 -3.43 4.27
N ILE A 36 5.30 -3.59 4.07
CA ILE A 36 6.10 -2.60 3.32
C ILE A 36 5.65 -2.52 1.86
N LEU A 37 5.46 -3.66 1.20
CA LEU A 37 5.07 -3.72 -0.21
C LEU A 37 3.64 -3.19 -0.41
N CYS A 38 2.72 -3.56 0.48
CA CYS A 38 1.35 -3.07 0.46
C CYS A 38 1.28 -1.54 0.65
N ASN A 39 2.10 -0.99 1.55
CA ASN A 39 2.17 0.44 1.77
C ASN A 39 2.78 1.18 0.57
N LEU A 40 3.86 0.67 -0.03
CA LEU A 40 4.44 1.24 -1.25
C LEU A 40 3.43 1.25 -2.40
N ASN A 41 2.73 0.15 -2.64
CA ASN A 41 1.75 0.05 -3.71
C ASN A 41 0.56 1.00 -3.52
N ARG A 42 0.14 1.23 -2.27
CA ARG A 42 -0.92 2.20 -1.94
C ARG A 42 -0.46 3.65 -2.11
N LEU A 43 0.79 3.95 -1.77
CA LEU A 43 1.37 5.28 -1.94
C LEU A 43 1.56 5.62 -3.41
N ASP A 44 2.03 4.66 -4.22
CA ASP A 44 2.25 4.82 -5.66
C ASP A 44 0.97 5.16 -6.43
N GLN A 45 -0.15 4.57 -6.01
CA GLN A 45 -1.46 4.70 -6.66
C GLN A 45 -2.39 5.70 -5.94
N ASP A 46 -1.86 6.53 -5.04
CA ASP A 46 -2.68 7.53 -4.35
C ASP A 46 -3.19 8.60 -5.34
N GLY A 47 -4.52 8.70 -5.46
CA GLY A 47 -5.17 9.59 -6.41
C GLY A 47 -5.43 9.00 -7.80
N ASP A 48 -5.00 7.76 -8.07
CA ASP A 48 -5.34 7.07 -9.32
C ASP A 48 -6.83 6.71 -9.38
N SER A 49 -7.35 6.59 -10.60
CA SER A 49 -8.76 6.24 -10.81
C SER A 49 -9.09 4.79 -10.46
N GLU A 50 -8.08 3.92 -10.45
CA GLU A 50 -8.21 2.49 -10.18
C GLU A 50 -7.03 2.02 -9.32
N PHE A 51 -7.29 1.06 -8.43
CA PHE A 51 -6.24 0.41 -7.64
C PHE A 51 -5.99 -1.00 -8.19
N ILE A 52 -4.73 -1.29 -8.54
CA ILE A 52 -4.28 -2.55 -9.11
C ILE A 52 -3.24 -3.17 -8.17
N CYS A 53 -3.50 -4.42 -7.76
CA CYS A 53 -2.55 -5.22 -6.99
C CYS A 53 -2.40 -6.61 -7.62
N TYR A 54 -1.27 -6.85 -8.28
CA TYR A 54 -0.99 -8.13 -8.95
C TYR A 54 -0.63 -9.27 -7.99
N ALA A 55 -0.40 -8.96 -6.70
CA ALA A 55 -0.12 -9.94 -5.65
C ALA A 55 -1.37 -10.36 -4.86
N TYR A 56 -2.55 -9.85 -5.24
CA TYR A 56 -3.82 -10.11 -4.57
C TYR A 56 -4.20 -11.59 -4.60
N GLU A 57 -4.63 -12.10 -3.44
CA GLU A 57 -5.14 -13.45 -3.24
C GLU A 57 -6.35 -13.38 -2.32
N LEU A 58 -7.51 -13.89 -2.75
CA LEU A 58 -8.74 -13.89 -1.95
C LEU A 58 -8.63 -14.90 -0.79
N ILE A 59 -9.10 -14.50 0.41
CA ILE A 59 -9.22 -15.36 1.62
C ILE A 59 -10.10 -16.58 1.37
#